data_AF-A0A8T5NVY3-F1
#
_entry.id   AF-A0A8T5NVY3-F1
#
_cell.length_a   1.000
_cell.length_b   1.000
_cell.length_c   1.000
_cell.angle_alpha   90.00
_cell.angle_beta   90.00
_cell.angle_gamma   90.00
#
_symmetry.space_group_name_H-M   'P 1'
#
loop_
_entity.id
_entity.type
_entity.pdbx_description
1 polymer ?
#
loop_
_entity_poly.entity_id
_entity_poly.type
_entity_poly.pdbx_seq_one_letter_code
_entity_poly.pdbx_strand_id
1 'polypeptide(L)' 'PLDNNHAERELRPIVLLRKTIGCYRNEKGKRWIDIVVSVLHTWKLQGKNLFKNLSAIAS' A
#
# COMPACT_ATOMS: atom_id res chain seq x y z
N PRO A 1 6.24 18.56 15.73
CA PRO A 1 5.07 18.29 16.60
C PRO A 1 4.75 16.79 16.54
N LEU A 2 4.15 16.19 17.58
CA LEU A 2 3.66 14.80 17.57
C LEU A 2 2.39 14.68 16.70
N ASP A 3 2.34 15.43 15.62
CA ASP A 3 1.26 15.42 14.65
C ASP A 3 1.48 14.19 13.80
N ASN A 4 0.63 13.18 14.02
CA ASN A 4 0.46 12.00 13.19
C ASN A 4 0.34 12.43 11.72
N ASN A 5 1.50 12.51 11.04
CA ASN A 5 1.67 13.20 9.77
C ASN A 5 0.86 12.47 8.70
N HIS A 6 0.47 13.15 7.62
CA HIS A 6 -0.26 12.56 6.51
C HIS A 6 0.36 11.24 6.05
N ALA A 7 1.69 11.19 5.91
CA ALA A 7 2.41 9.97 5.55
C ALA A 7 2.22 8.83 6.56
N GLU A 8 2.27 9.10 7.86
CA GLU A 8 2.07 8.08 8.90
C GLU A 8 0.64 7.57 8.93
N ARG A 9 -0.34 8.46 8.71
CA ARG A 9 -1.77 8.09 8.62
C ARG A 9 -2.02 7.13 7.47
N GLU A 10 -1.42 7.42 6.32
CA GLU A 10 -1.53 6.58 5.13
C GLU A 10 -0.79 5.24 5.25
N LEU A 11 0.16 5.10 6.18
CA LEU A 11 0.80 3.82 6.52
C LEU A 11 -0.01 2.96 7.51
N ARG A 12 -1.01 3.52 8.23
CA ARG A 12 -1.81 2.74 9.19
C ARG A 12 -2.54 1.54 8.58
N PRO A 13 -3.20 1.65 7.40
CA PRO A 13 -3.89 0.52 6.79
C PRO A 13 -2.96 -0.66 6.48
N ILE A 14 -1.72 -0.38 6.03
CA ILE A 14 -0.76 -1.45 5.72
C ILE A 14 -0.21 -2.12 6.99
N VAL A 15 -0.05 -1.37 8.08
CA VAL A 15 0.32 -1.94 9.39
C VAL A 15 -0.77 -2.88 9.89
N LEU A 16 -2.04 -2.49 9.79
CA LEU A 16 -3.18 -3.33 10.17
C LEU A 16 -3.26 -4.58 9.30
N LEU A 17 -3.12 -4.45 7.97
CA LEU A 17 -3.10 -5.58 7.06
C LEU A 17 -2.04 -6.60 7.45
N ARG A 18 -0.80 -6.15 7.71
CA ARG A 18 0.30 -7.03 8.13
C ARG A 18 -0.04 -7.81 9.40
N LYS A 19 -0.67 -7.17 10.37
CA LYS A 19 -1.09 -7.82 11.61
C LYS A 19 -2.15 -8.88 11.35
N THR A 20 -3.13 -8.58 10.49
CA THR A 20 -4.21 -9.50 10.13
C THR A 20 -3.70 -10.74 9.38
N ILE A 21 -2.78 -10.58 8.44
CA ILE A 21 -2.28 -11.70 7.62
C ILE A 21 -1.12 -12.49 8.27
N GLY A 22 -0.70 -12.12 9.48
CA GLY A 22 0.40 -12.79 10.18
C GLY A 22 1.80 -12.45 9.68
N CYS A 23 2.00 -11.20 9.23
CA CYS A 23 3.24 -10.63 8.71
C CYS A 23 3.76 -11.31 7.43
N TYR A 24 4.82 -10.73 6.84
CA TYR A 24 5.51 -11.31 5.69
C TYR A 24 6.61 -12.25 6.16
N ARG A 25 6.67 -13.47 5.60
CA ARG A 25 7.64 -14.50 5.99
C ARG A 25 8.89 -14.57 5.10
N ASN A 26 8.95 -13.74 4.06
CA ASN A 26 10.10 -13.66 3.15
C ASN A 26 10.34 -12.22 2.66
N GLU A 27 11.58 -11.91 2.31
CA GLU A 27 11.98 -10.57 1.86
C GLU A 27 11.35 -10.21 0.51
N LYS A 28 11.29 -11.18 -0.40
CA LYS A 28 10.68 -11.02 -1.73
C LYS A 28 9.21 -10.58 -1.62
N GLY A 29 8.41 -11.23 -0.76
CA GLY A 29 7.00 -10.91 -0.57
C GLY A 29 6.80 -9.58 0.15
N LYS A 30 7.65 -9.27 1.14
CA LYS A 30 7.67 -7.95 1.78
C LYS A 30 7.89 -6.84 0.75
N ARG A 31 8.95 -6.96 -0.05
CA ARG A 31 9.29 -5.98 -1.10
C ARG A 31 8.20 -5.86 -2.14
N TRP A 32 7.59 -6.98 -2.55
CA TRP A 32 6.48 -6.97 -3.50
C TRP A 32 5.27 -6.18 -2.96
N ILE A 33 4.85 -6.43 -1.71
CA ILE A 33 3.74 -5.66 -1.12
C ILE A 33 4.09 -4.18 -0.95
N ASP A 34 5.30 -3.86 -0.49
CA ASP A 34 5.72 -2.47 -0.31
C ASP A 34 5.63 -1.69 -1.64
N ILE A 35 6.03 -2.31 -2.76
CA ILE A 35 5.91 -1.72 -4.11
C ILE A 35 4.45 -1.56 -4.51
N VAL A 36 3.64 -2.62 -4.42
CA VAL A 36 2.23 -2.59 -4.84
C VAL A 36 1.44 -1.54 -4.06
N VAL A 37 1.62 -1.50 -2.73
CA VAL A 37 0.95 -0.53 -1.86
C VAL A 37 1.37 0.89 -2.21
N SER A 38 2.66 1.15 -2.45
CA SER A 38 3.16 2.47 -2.86
C SER A 38 2.49 2.98 -4.14
N VAL A 39 2.37 2.12 -5.16
CA VAL A 39 1.71 2.46 -6.43
C VAL A 39 0.22 2.72 -6.24
N LEU A 40 -0.48 1.84 -5.53
CA LEU A 40 -1.91 2.01 -5.22
C LEU A 40 -2.15 3.30 -4.44
N HIS A 41 -1.29 3.60 -3.48
CA HIS A 41 -1.38 4.82 -2.68
C HIS A 41 -1.22 6.07 -3.55
N THR A 42 -0.23 6.06 -4.45
CA THR A 42 0.02 7.15 -5.40
C THR A 42 -1.20 7.39 -6.29
N TRP A 43 -1.80 6.32 -6.83
CA TRP A 43 -2.99 6.46 -7.66
C TRP A 43 -4.21 6.96 -6.89
N LYS A 44 -4.38 6.53 -5.64
CA LYS A 44 -5.43 7.04 -4.74
C LYS A 44 -5.27 8.55 -4.53
N LEU A 45 -4.06 9.03 -4.26
CA LEU A 45 -3.76 10.46 -4.09
C LEU A 45 -3.98 11.26 -5.38
N GLN A 46 -3.74 10.65 -6.55
CA GLN A 46 -4.01 11.25 -7.86
C GLN A 46 -5.51 11.21 -8.25
N GLY A 47 -6.39 10.64 -7.42
CA GLY A 47 -7.81 10.49 -7.74
C GLY A 47 -8.09 9.52 -8.89
N LYS A 48 -7.16 8.62 -9.20
CA LYS A 48 -7.31 7.66 -10.31
C LYS A 48 -8.10 6.43 -9.88
N ASN A 49 -8.82 5.83 -10.83
CA ASN A 49 -9.53 4.58 -10.59
C ASN A 49 -8.52 3.41 -10.44
N LEU A 50 -8.44 2.87 -9.23
CA LEU A 50 -7.51 1.79 -8.89
C LEU A 50 -7.75 0.53 -9.72
N PHE A 51 -9.01 0.12 -9.86
CA PHE A 51 -9.37 -1.10 -10.58
C PHE A 51 -8.98 -1.01 -12.05
N LYS A 52 -9.33 0.11 -12.71
CA LYS A 52 -8.97 0.34 -14.12
C LYS A 52 -7.45 0.29 -14.33
N ASN A 53 -6.68 0.95 -13.48
CA ASN A 53 -5.23 0.98 -13.60
C ASN A 53 -4.59 -0.38 -13.31
N LEU A 54 -5.11 -1.10 -12.32
CA LEU A 54 -4.60 -2.43 -11.97
C LEU A 54 -4.86 -3.43 -13.10
N SER A 55 -6.07 -3.43 -13.66
CA SER A 55 -6.44 -4.28 -14.80
C SER A 55 -5.58 -3.99 -16.02
N ALA A 56 -5.27 -2.71 -16.28
CA ALA A 56 -4.41 -2.32 -17.40
C ALA A 56 -2.95 -2.81 -17.27
N ILE A 57 -2.44 -3.03 -16.05
CA ILE A 57 -1.09 -3.57 -15.83
C ILE A 57 -1.08 -5.12 -15.82
N ALA A 58 -2.18 -5.73 -15.41
CA ALA A 58 -2.32 -7.18 -15.31
C ALA A 58 -2.73 -7.87 -16.62
N SER A 59 -3.14 -7.09 -17.63
CA SER A 59 -3.48 -7.54 -18.98
C SER A 59 -2.24 -7.55 -19.88
#